data_AF-M3Y8P0-F1
#
_entry.id   AF-M3Y8P0-F1
#
_cell.length_a   1.000
_cell.length_b   1.000
_cell.length_c   1.000
_cell.angle_alpha   90.00
_cell.angle_beta   90.00
_cell.angle_gamma   90.00
#
_symmetry.space_group_name_H-M   'P 1'
#
loop_
_entity.id
_entity.type
_entity.pdbx_description
1 polymer ?
#
loop_
_entity_poly.entity_id
_entity_poly.type
_entity_poly.pdbx_seq_one_letter_code
_entity_poly.pdbx_strand_id
1 'polypeptide(L)'
;MVLPCHTCPLTQTHPTQTAFLSSVDLHTHCSYQMMLPESIAIVCSPKFQETGFFKLTDHGLEEISSCRQKGFHPHSKDPPLFCVRIYIEEIGAMRQAGRTV
;
A
#
# COMPACT_ATOMS: atom_id res chain seq x y z
N MET A 1 19.27 3.22 -13.27
CA MET A 1 19.33 1.99 -12.47
C MET A 1 18.24 2.11 -11.43
N VAL A 2 17.01 1.64 -11.74
CA VAL A 2 15.96 1.52 -10.73
C VAL A 2 16.43 0.37 -9.85
N LEU A 3 16.90 0.68 -8.63
CA LEU A 3 17.08 -0.37 -7.64
C LEU A 3 15.72 -1.07 -7.51
N PRO A 4 15.63 -2.40 -7.70
CA PRO A 4 14.43 -3.11 -7.34
C PRO A 4 14.24 -2.86 -5.84
N CYS A 5 13.27 -2.01 -5.49
CA CYS A 5 12.91 -1.80 -4.10
C CYS A 5 12.22 -3.10 -3.66
N HIS A 6 13.00 -4.10 -3.26
CA HIS A 6 12.51 -5.38 -2.74
C HIS A 6 11.53 -5.17 -1.57
N THR A 7 11.61 -4.00 -0.92
CA THR A 7 10.77 -3.56 0.19
C THR A 7 9.38 -3.07 -0.24
N CYS A 8 9.17 -2.64 -1.49
CA CYS A 8 7.89 -2.11 -1.97
C CYS A 8 7.33 -2.92 -3.16
N PRO A 9 6.99 -4.20 -2.96
CA PRO A 9 6.55 -5.07 -4.05
C PRO A 9 5.15 -4.71 -4.60
N LEU A 10 4.32 -4.02 -3.81
CA LEU A 10 2.97 -3.61 -4.23
C LEU A 10 2.92 -2.10 -4.49
N THR A 11 2.74 -1.73 -5.76
CA THR A 11 2.49 -0.34 -6.20
C THR A 11 1.19 -0.28 -6.99
N GLN A 12 0.23 0.52 -6.53
CA GLN A 12 -1.08 0.67 -7.16
C GLN A 12 -1.39 2.13 -7.44
N THR A 13 -2.13 2.40 -8.50
CA THR A 13 -2.64 3.74 -8.80
C THR A 13 -4.16 3.75 -8.64
N HIS A 14 -4.70 4.70 -7.89
CA HIS A 14 -6.13 4.98 -7.75
C HIS A 14 -6.47 6.23 -8.58
N PRO A 15 -6.92 6.09 -9.85
CA PRO A 15 -7.08 7.24 -10.74
C PRO A 15 -8.15 8.23 -10.25
N THR A 16 -9.18 7.73 -9.56
CA THR A 16 -10.35 8.52 -9.18
C THR A 16 -10.75 8.38 -7.71
N GLN A 17 -10.05 7.57 -6.92
CA GLN A 17 -10.29 7.36 -5.49
C GLN A 17 -9.10 7.87 -4.66
N THR A 18 -9.30 8.14 -3.36
CA THR A 18 -8.22 8.48 -2.41
C THR A 18 -7.25 7.31 -2.23
N ALA A 19 -6.11 7.54 -1.60
CA ALA A 19 -5.16 6.46 -1.31
C ALA A 19 -5.66 5.59 -0.15
N PHE A 20 -5.94 4.30 -0.40
CA PHE A 20 -6.29 3.29 0.60
C PHE A 20 -5.98 1.89 0.08
N LEU A 21 -5.93 0.88 0.96
CA LEU A 21 -5.86 -0.53 0.51
C LEU A 21 -7.27 -1.10 0.33
N SER A 22 -7.62 -1.53 -0.89
CA SER A 22 -8.84 -2.30 -1.11
C SER A 22 -8.71 -3.71 -0.55
N SER A 23 -9.82 -4.46 -0.47
CA SER A 23 -9.78 -5.87 -0.04
C SER A 23 -8.80 -6.72 -0.85
N VAL A 24 -8.72 -6.51 -2.17
CA VAL A 24 -7.77 -7.21 -3.03
C VAL A 24 -6.34 -6.83 -2.66
N ASP A 25 -6.07 -5.55 -2.41
CA ASP A 25 -4.74 -5.06 -2.02
C ASP A 25 -4.31 -5.57 -0.65
N LEU A 26 -5.25 -5.71 0.30
CA LEU A 26 -4.99 -6.32 1.61
C LEU A 26 -4.50 -7.76 1.44
N HIS A 27 -5.23 -8.57 0.67
CA HIS A 27 -4.86 -9.97 0.40
C HIS A 27 -3.52 -10.09 -0.34
N THR A 28 -3.28 -9.22 -1.33
CA THR A 28 -2.00 -9.18 -2.06
C THR A 28 -0.85 -8.77 -1.14
N HIS A 29 -1.02 -7.69 -0.37
CA HIS A 29 0.02 -7.17 0.52
C HIS A 29 0.32 -8.11 1.69
N CYS A 30 -0.68 -8.82 2.21
CA CYS A 30 -0.51 -9.80 3.28
C CYS A 30 0.55 -10.84 2.93
N SER A 31 0.55 -11.37 1.70
CA SER A 31 1.54 -12.34 1.25
C SER A 31 2.95 -11.77 1.28
N TYR A 32 3.13 -10.53 0.83
CA TYR A 32 4.42 -9.85 0.84
C TYR A 32 4.91 -9.56 2.26
N GLN A 33 4.04 -9.05 3.12
CA GLN A 33 4.40 -8.70 4.50
C GLN A 33 4.70 -9.93 5.38
N MET A 34 4.08 -11.08 5.08
CA MET A 34 4.42 -12.36 5.74
C MET A 34 5.82 -12.87 5.36
N MET A 35 6.26 -12.63 4.12
CA MET A 35 7.60 -13.03 3.65
C MET A 35 8.69 -12.01 4.01
N LEU A 36 8.33 -10.72 4.03
CA LEU A 36 9.22 -9.60 4.36
C LEU A 36 8.46 -8.64 5.29
N PRO A 37 8.66 -8.71 6.62
CA PRO A 37 7.94 -7.89 7.60
C PRO A 37 8.08 -6.37 7.40
N GLU A 38 9.13 -5.94 6.72
CA GLU A 38 9.39 -4.55 6.33
C GLU A 38 8.65 -4.12 5.06
N SER A 39 7.92 -5.03 4.40
CA SER A 39 7.21 -4.73 3.16
C SER A 39 6.20 -3.60 3.35
N ILE A 40 6.18 -2.67 2.40
CA ILE A 40 5.24 -1.54 2.33
C ILE A 40 4.47 -1.59 1.02
N ALA A 41 3.17 -1.32 1.08
CA ALA A 41 2.34 -1.07 -0.09
C ALA A 41 2.25 0.43 -0.38
N ILE A 42 2.39 0.81 -1.65
CA ILE A 42 2.29 2.22 -2.09
C ILE A 42 1.05 2.39 -2.96
N VAL A 43 0.18 3.33 -2.60
CA VAL A 43 -0.97 3.72 -3.43
C VAL A 43 -0.86 5.18 -3.82
N CYS A 44 -0.76 5.41 -5.12
CA CYS A 44 -0.71 6.75 -5.72
C CYS A 44 -2.11 7.17 -6.15
N SER A 45 -2.61 8.29 -5.63
CA SER A 45 -3.88 8.88 -6.01
C SER A 45 -3.66 10.23 -6.70
N PRO A 46 -3.49 10.26 -8.04
CA PRO A 46 -3.17 11.50 -8.76
C PRO A 46 -4.28 12.54 -8.67
N LYS A 47 -5.55 12.13 -8.64
CA LYS A 47 -6.68 13.07 -8.53
C LYS A 47 -6.68 13.81 -7.20
N PHE A 48 -6.24 13.15 -6.12
CA PHE A 48 -6.22 13.72 -4.78
C PHE A 48 -4.83 14.25 -4.39
N GLN A 49 -3.83 14.06 -5.24
CA GLN A 49 -2.43 14.42 -4.98
C GLN A 49 -1.88 13.73 -3.72
N GLU A 50 -2.34 12.51 -3.45
CA GLU A 50 -1.95 11.71 -2.30
C GLU A 50 -1.03 10.58 -2.74
N THR A 51 0.05 10.36 -2.01
CA THR A 51 0.79 9.09 -2.04
C THR A 51 0.73 8.47 -0.66
N GLY A 52 0.02 7.35 -0.55
CA GLY A 52 -0.11 6.60 0.69
C GLY A 52 0.90 5.46 0.77
N PHE A 53 1.56 5.34 1.92
CA PHE A 53 2.40 4.22 2.28
C PHE A 53 1.69 3.42 3.38
N PHE A 54 1.45 2.15 3.11
CA PHE A 54 0.61 1.30 3.94
C PHE A 54 1.37 0.07 4.41
N LYS A 55 1.06 -0.36 5.62
CA LYS A 55 1.49 -1.63 6.21
C LYS A 55 0.30 -2.24 6.94
N LEU A 56 0.09 -3.56 6.84
CA LEU A 56 -0.91 -4.24 7.64
C LEU A 56 -0.54 -4.19 9.13
N THR A 57 -1.54 -4.00 9.97
CA THR A 57 -1.39 -4.16 11.42
C THR A 57 -1.23 -5.63 11.77
N ASP A 58 -0.80 -5.96 12.99
CA ASP A 58 -0.73 -7.36 13.44
C ASP A 58 -2.12 -8.03 13.38
N HIS A 59 -3.16 -7.29 13.78
CA HIS A 59 -4.56 -7.69 13.61
C HIS A 59 -4.93 -7.89 12.14
N GLY A 60 -4.54 -6.97 11.26
CA GLY A 60 -4.78 -7.09 9.83
C GLY A 60 -4.10 -8.29 9.19
N LEU A 61 -2.89 -8.64 9.62
CA LEU A 61 -2.21 -9.86 9.18
C LEU A 61 -2.98 -11.11 9.60
N GLU A 62 -3.47 -11.16 10.85
CA GLU A 62 -4.26 -12.29 11.35
C GLU A 62 -5.60 -12.42 10.60
N GLU A 63 -6.37 -11.34 10.46
CA GLU A 63 -7.67 -11.34 9.77
C GLU A 63 -7.54 -11.74 8.29
N ILE A 64 -6.58 -11.12 7.58
CA ILE A 64 -6.43 -11.35 6.14
C ILE A 64 -5.83 -12.72 5.84
N SER A 65 -4.84 -13.19 6.62
CA SER A 65 -4.24 -14.50 6.42
C SER A 65 -5.18 -15.66 6.75
N SER A 66 -6.13 -15.46 7.67
CA SER A 66 -7.16 -16.45 8.03
C SER A 66 -8.39 -16.41 7.11
N CYS A 67 -8.59 -15.31 6.37
CA CYS A 67 -9.70 -15.19 5.44
C CYS A 67 -9.62 -16.22 4.29
N ARG A 68 -10.77 -16.79 3.93
CA ARG A 68 -10.93 -17.77 2.83
C ARG A 68 -11.97 -17.35 1.79
N GLN A 69 -12.53 -16.15 1.93
CA GLN A 69 -13.52 -15.61 1.00
C GLN A 69 -12.87 -15.36 -0.37
N LYS A 70 -13.62 -15.61 -1.44
CA LYS A 70 -13.15 -15.47 -2.83
C LYS A 70 -13.84 -14.28 -3.51
N GLY A 71 -13.16 -13.68 -4.48
CA GLY A 71 -13.68 -12.50 -5.19
C GLY A 71 -13.68 -11.25 -4.31
N PHE A 72 -14.36 -10.21 -4.77
CA PHE A 72 -14.46 -8.93 -4.05
C PHE A 72 -15.39 -9.08 -2.84
N HIS A 73 -14.82 -8.93 -1.64
CA HIS A 73 -15.57 -9.00 -0.38
C HIS A 73 -15.08 -7.92 0.60
N PRO A 74 -15.97 -7.40 1.47
CA PRO A 74 -15.59 -6.43 2.49
C PRO A 74 -14.85 -7.10 3.65
N HIS A 75 -14.04 -6.31 4.36
CA HIS A 75 -13.45 -6.65 5.65
C HIS A 75 -13.81 -5.59 6.69
N SER A 76 -13.70 -5.94 7.99
CA SER A 76 -13.96 -4.96 9.05
C SER A 76 -12.94 -3.84 8.98
N LYS A 77 -13.37 -2.61 9.29
CA LYS A 77 -12.47 -1.45 9.41
C LYS A 77 -12.14 -1.10 10.85
N ASP A 78 -12.79 -1.76 11.80
CA ASP A 78 -12.62 -1.56 13.23
C ASP A 78 -12.39 -2.93 13.91
N PRO A 79 -11.23 -3.15 14.54
CA PRO A 79 -10.07 -2.25 14.55
C PRO A 79 -9.38 -2.17 13.17
N PRO A 80 -8.57 -1.12 12.89
CA PRO A 80 -7.96 -0.92 11.58
C PRO A 80 -7.04 -2.07 11.13
N LEU A 81 -7.21 -2.53 9.89
CA LEU A 81 -6.39 -3.62 9.30
C LEU A 81 -5.04 -3.13 8.76
N PHE A 82 -4.90 -1.84 8.50
CA PHE A 82 -3.66 -1.26 8.02
C PHE A 82 -3.42 0.10 8.66
N CYS A 83 -2.15 0.42 8.85
CA CYS A 83 -1.69 1.75 9.20
C CYS A 83 -1.29 2.51 7.94
N VAL A 84 -1.54 3.82 7.95
CA VAL A 84 -1.25 4.69 6.81
C VAL A 84 -0.24 5.78 7.20
N ARG A 85 0.70 6.04 6.29
CA ARG A 85 1.47 7.28 6.26
C ARG A 85 1.24 7.96 4.91
N ILE A 86 0.41 9.00 4.89
CA ILE A 86 0.10 9.75 3.68
C ILE A 86 1.11 10.89 3.53
N TYR A 87 1.71 11.01 2.35
CA TYR A 87 2.39 12.22 1.93
C TYR A 87 1.54 12.90 0.87
N ILE A 88 1.27 14.18 1.08
CA ILE A 88 0.68 15.06 0.07
C ILE A 88 1.88 15.71 -0.62
N GLU A 89 2.30 15.15 -1.75
CA GLU A 89 3.28 15.84 -2.59
C GLU A 89 2.51 16.88 -3.41
N GLU A 90 2.76 18.18 -3.18
CA GLU A 90 2.59 19.16 -4.26
C GLU A 90 3.36 18.60 -5.45
N ILE A 91 2.68 18.29 -6.55
CA ILE A 91 3.20 17.55 -7.71
C ILE A 91 4.47 18.25 -8.28
N GLY A 92 5.64 17.93 -7.73
CA GLY A 92 6.86 18.70 -8.03
C GLY A 92 8.22 18.08 -7.69
N ALA A 93 8.36 17.01 -6.89
CA ALA A 93 9.70 16.65 -6.36
C ALA A 93 10.15 15.17 -6.44
N MET A 94 9.42 14.25 -7.08
CA MET A 94 9.90 12.87 -7.30
C MET A 94 10.22 12.54 -8.78
N ARG A 95 10.52 13.57 -9.59
CA ARG A 95 11.07 13.41 -10.95
C ARG A 95 12.57 13.70 -11.07
N GLN A 96 13.33 13.74 -9.97
CA GLN A 96 14.81 13.83 -10.02
C GLN A 96 15.50 13.50 -8.67
N ALA A 97 15.38 12.26 -8.18
CA ALA A 97 16.38 11.70 -7.25
C ALA A 97 17.35 10.78 -8.00
N GLY A 98 17.82 11.24 -9.17
CA GLY A 98 18.66 10.46 -10.09
C GLY A 98 19.54 11.30 -11.00
N ARG A 99 19.95 12.51 -10.58
CA ARG A 99 21.02 13.25 -11.25
C ARG A 99 21.70 14.26 -10.31
N THR A 100 23.04 14.18 -10.28
CA THR A 100 24.02 15.18 -9.82
C THR A 100 24.32 15.24 -8.30
N VAL A 101 25.42 14.60 -7.87
CA VAL A 101 26.80 15.14 -7.93
C VAL A 101 27.77 14.02 -8.28
#